data_AF-A0A1B8ZYM9-F1
#
_entry.id   AF-A0A1B8ZYM9-F1
#
_cell.length_a   1.000
_cell.length_b   1.000
_cell.length_c   1.000
_cell.angle_alpha   90.00
_cell.angle_beta   90.00
_cell.angle_gamma   90.00
#
_symmetry.space_group_name_H-M   'P 1'
#
loop_
_entity.id
_entity.type
_entity.pdbx_description
1 polymer ?
#
loop_
_entity_poly.entity_id
_entity_poly.type
_entity_poly.pdbx_seq_one_letter_code
_entity_poly.pdbx_strand_id
1 'polypeptide(L)'
;MNTLTTHLKYFSKLSGVFIFSLLKIYAIGILSTVITFTLGIYILAESLGASLGHSGALAFLIATVMAKPLSAGLFYLLMIAAPFCIAIFSTKYGMSRIISRLVQDHSKTILIPFIDKAVEKFKNNQPIVVKNSADYALAKTRLLNEFKNNSENKILKRILSYALNKVKFDELNLGDENTNFDDIIKTTLIEKLHELAEPSAMLFYIYIGLQWISLILMYFLNI
;
A
#
# COMPACT_ATOMS: atom_id res chain seq x y z
N MET A 1 -9.80 31.60 16.62
CA MET A 1 -10.20 30.25 16.15
C MET A 1 -9.34 29.23 16.89
N ASN A 2 -9.94 28.28 17.62
CA ASN A 2 -9.20 27.45 18.59
C ASN A 2 -8.30 26.42 17.85
N THR A 3 -7.05 26.23 18.28
CA THR A 3 -6.04 25.37 17.61
C THR A 3 -6.58 23.96 17.30
N LEU A 4 -7.38 23.42 18.22
CA LEU A 4 -8.03 22.11 18.12
C LEU A 4 -8.99 22.00 16.91
N THR A 5 -9.73 23.07 16.59
CA THR A 5 -10.62 23.11 15.41
C THR A 5 -9.84 23.13 14.10
N THR A 6 -8.67 23.78 14.09
CA THR A 6 -7.77 23.84 12.94
C THR A 6 -7.14 22.48 12.66
N HIS A 7 -6.67 21.77 13.70
CA HIS A 7 -6.14 20.41 13.56
C HIS A 7 -7.21 19.43 13.06
N LEU A 8 -8.42 19.44 13.64
CA LEU A 8 -9.51 18.57 13.19
C LEU A 8 -9.87 18.81 11.72
N LYS A 9 -9.97 20.08 11.29
CA LYS A 9 -10.24 20.44 9.90
C LYS A 9 -9.13 19.95 8.97
N TYR A 10 -7.86 20.07 9.39
CA TYR A 10 -6.72 19.57 8.64
C TYR A 10 -6.75 18.04 8.48
N PHE A 11 -7.00 17.28 9.55
CA PHE A 11 -7.07 15.82 9.47
C PHE A 11 -8.26 15.31 8.66
N SER A 12 -9.39 16.03 8.69
CA SER A 12 -10.53 15.78 7.80
C SER A 12 -10.12 15.98 6.32
N LYS A 13 -9.43 17.09 6.01
CA LYS A 13 -8.87 17.34 4.68
C LYS A 13 -7.89 16.23 4.26
N LEU A 14 -7.01 15.77 5.16
CA LEU A 14 -6.08 14.67 4.90
C LEU A 14 -6.80 13.36 4.56
N SER A 15 -7.87 13.06 5.30
CA SER A 15 -8.71 11.88 5.06
C SER A 15 -9.42 11.96 3.70
N GLY A 16 -9.91 13.14 3.31
CA GLY A 16 -10.47 13.37 1.98
C GLY A 16 -9.44 13.14 0.87
N VAL A 17 -8.19 13.60 1.06
CA VAL A 17 -7.10 13.38 0.10
C VAL A 17 -6.75 11.91 -0.05
N PHE A 18 -6.72 11.18 1.07
CA PHE A 18 -6.51 9.74 1.08
C PHE A 18 -7.58 9.03 0.24
N ILE A 19 -8.86 9.27 0.55
CA ILE A 19 -10.00 8.62 -0.12
C ILE A 19 -10.02 8.98 -1.61
N PHE A 20 -9.83 10.26 -1.95
CA PHE A 20 -9.82 10.68 -3.35
C PHE A 20 -8.69 10.03 -4.14
N SER A 21 -7.50 9.93 -3.53
CA SER A 21 -6.34 9.30 -4.18
C SER A 21 -6.50 7.80 -4.33
N LEU A 22 -7.09 7.13 -3.33
CA LEU A 22 -7.50 5.74 -3.41
C LEU A 22 -8.45 5.53 -4.58
N LEU A 23 -9.58 6.26 -4.59
CA LEU A 23 -10.63 6.12 -5.60
C LEU A 23 -10.09 6.38 -7.01
N LYS A 24 -9.20 7.37 -7.19
CA LYS A 24 -8.58 7.63 -8.49
C LYS A 24 -7.83 6.41 -9.03
N ILE A 25 -6.91 5.83 -8.24
CA ILE A 25 -6.12 4.67 -8.69
C ILE A 25 -7.01 3.44 -8.83
N TYR A 26 -7.95 3.26 -7.91
CA TYR A 26 -8.90 2.14 -7.92
C TYR A 26 -9.79 2.17 -9.17
N ALA A 27 -10.33 3.34 -9.53
CA ALA A 27 -11.16 3.52 -10.73
C ALA A 27 -10.39 3.24 -12.01
N ILE A 28 -9.16 3.75 -12.14
CA ILE A 28 -8.30 3.46 -13.31
C ILE A 28 -8.01 1.95 -13.39
N GLY A 29 -7.70 1.32 -12.26
CA GLY A 29 -7.38 -0.11 -12.20
C GLY A 29 -8.56 -1.00 -12.58
N ILE A 30 -9.75 -0.72 -12.03
CA ILE A 30 -10.97 -1.45 -12.38
C ILE A 30 -11.31 -1.26 -13.85
N LEU A 31 -11.29 -0.02 -14.35
CA LEU A 31 -11.65 0.27 -15.73
C LEU A 31 -10.72 -0.47 -16.70
N SER A 32 -9.41 -0.43 -16.47
CA SER A 32 -8.44 -1.20 -17.26
C SER A 32 -8.70 -2.71 -17.18
N THR A 33 -8.96 -3.23 -15.97
CA THR A 33 -9.19 -4.67 -15.77
C THR A 33 -10.47 -5.14 -16.46
N VAL A 34 -11.56 -4.36 -16.40
CA VAL A 34 -12.82 -4.70 -17.06
C VAL A 34 -12.66 -4.71 -18.57
N ILE A 35 -12.01 -3.68 -19.14
CA ILE A 35 -11.72 -3.65 -20.58
C ILE A 35 -10.87 -4.85 -21.00
N THR A 36 -9.79 -5.10 -20.26
CA THR A 36 -8.89 -6.23 -20.50
C THR A 36 -9.63 -7.56 -20.39
N PHE A 37 -10.49 -7.71 -19.39
CA PHE A 37 -11.27 -8.92 -19.18
C PHE A 37 -12.23 -9.16 -20.34
N THR A 38 -13.03 -8.17 -20.72
CA THR A 38 -14.01 -8.29 -21.80
C THR A 38 -13.33 -8.60 -23.14
N LEU A 39 -12.27 -7.87 -23.49
CA LEU A 39 -11.53 -8.11 -24.74
C LEU A 39 -10.80 -9.45 -24.73
N GLY A 40 -10.19 -9.83 -23.59
CA GLY A 40 -9.49 -11.11 -23.46
C GLY A 40 -10.43 -12.30 -23.61
N ILE A 41 -11.62 -12.24 -23.01
CA ILE A 41 -12.66 -13.26 -23.21
C ILE A 41 -13.12 -13.32 -24.66
N TYR A 42 -13.31 -12.17 -25.32
CA TYR A 42 -13.68 -12.12 -26.74
C TYR A 42 -12.63 -12.80 -27.64
N ILE A 43 -11.35 -12.45 -27.47
CA ILE A 43 -10.23 -13.04 -28.25
C ILE A 43 -10.13 -14.54 -28.01
N LEU A 44 -10.29 -15.00 -26.77
CA LEU A 44 -10.25 -16.43 -26.44
C LEU A 44 -11.47 -17.18 -27.00
N ALA A 45 -12.66 -16.59 -26.95
CA ALA A 45 -13.88 -17.20 -27.46
C ALA A 45 -13.86 -17.36 -28.98
N GLU A 46 -13.35 -16.37 -29.71
CA GLU A 46 -13.21 -16.43 -31.17
C GLU A 46 -12.39 -17.65 -31.62
N SER A 47 -11.35 -18.00 -30.86
CA SER A 47 -10.49 -19.15 -31.17
C SER A 47 -11.13 -20.53 -30.97
N LEU A 48 -12.28 -20.61 -30.29
CA LEU A 48 -12.93 -21.87 -29.93
C LEU A 48 -14.20 -22.18 -30.73
N GLY A 49 -14.73 -21.20 -31.49
CA GLY A 49 -15.95 -21.36 -32.27
C GLY A 49 -17.26 -21.36 -31.44
N ALA A 50 -18.41 -21.42 -32.13
CA ALA A 50 -19.73 -21.21 -31.53
C ALA A 50 -20.22 -22.31 -30.56
N SER A 51 -19.53 -23.46 -30.47
CA SER A 51 -19.99 -24.64 -29.73
C SER A 51 -19.93 -24.49 -28.21
N LEU A 52 -19.13 -23.56 -27.68
CA LEU A 52 -18.97 -23.34 -26.24
C LEU A 52 -19.83 -22.21 -25.67
N GLY A 53 -20.63 -21.51 -26.49
CA GLY A 53 -21.46 -20.38 -26.06
C GLY A 53 -22.54 -20.71 -25.01
N HIS A 54 -22.87 -22.01 -24.85
CA HIS A 54 -23.80 -22.52 -23.83
C HIS A 54 -23.11 -23.35 -22.75
N SER A 55 -21.78 -23.49 -22.82
CA SER A 55 -21.01 -24.20 -21.81
C SER A 55 -20.86 -23.31 -20.57
N GLY A 56 -20.96 -23.91 -19.38
CA GLY A 56 -20.74 -23.16 -18.14
C GLY A 56 -19.34 -22.55 -18.06
N ALA A 57 -19.15 -21.51 -17.24
CA ALA A 57 -17.89 -20.77 -17.13
C ALA A 57 -16.65 -21.66 -16.89
N LEU A 58 -16.81 -22.76 -16.14
CA LEU A 58 -15.72 -23.71 -15.88
C LEU A 58 -15.32 -24.50 -17.13
N ALA A 59 -16.28 -24.91 -17.96
CA ALA A 59 -15.99 -25.60 -19.22
C ALA A 59 -15.29 -24.67 -20.21
N PHE A 60 -15.70 -23.39 -20.27
CA PHE A 60 -15.01 -22.36 -21.05
C PHE A 60 -13.55 -22.17 -20.61
N LEU A 61 -13.33 -22.11 -19.29
CA LEU A 61 -11.99 -21.97 -18.71
C LEU A 61 -11.07 -23.16 -19.08
N ILE A 62 -11.57 -24.39 -18.96
CA ILE A 62 -10.81 -25.58 -19.33
C ILE A 62 -10.52 -25.57 -20.84
N ALA A 63 -11.52 -25.30 -21.67
CA ALA A 63 -11.36 -25.30 -23.12
C ALA A 63 -10.35 -24.27 -23.62
N THR A 64 -10.39 -23.04 -23.11
CA THR A 64 -9.43 -21.98 -23.46
C THR A 64 -8.01 -22.32 -23.04
N VAL A 65 -7.82 -22.92 -21.86
CA VAL A 65 -6.49 -23.36 -21.39
C VAL A 65 -5.98 -24.54 -22.21
N MET A 66 -6.83 -25.48 -22.61
CA MET A 66 -6.40 -26.60 -23.46
C MET A 66 -6.06 -26.15 -24.89
N ALA A 67 -6.80 -25.18 -25.43
CA ALA A 67 -6.55 -24.67 -26.77
C ALA A 67 -5.34 -23.71 -26.83
N LYS A 68 -5.20 -22.84 -25.83
CA LYS A 68 -4.21 -21.76 -25.78
C LYS A 68 -3.58 -21.62 -24.38
N PRO A 69 -2.79 -22.61 -23.94
CA PRO A 69 -2.35 -22.71 -22.54
C PRO A 69 -1.55 -21.51 -22.06
N LEU A 70 -0.70 -20.94 -22.93
CA LEU A 70 0.15 -19.79 -22.57
C LEU A 70 -0.68 -18.50 -22.47
N SER A 71 -1.47 -18.20 -23.50
CA SER A 71 -2.30 -16.99 -23.55
C SER A 71 -3.39 -16.99 -22.49
N ALA A 72 -4.15 -18.09 -22.37
CA ALA A 72 -5.19 -18.24 -21.38
C ALA A 72 -4.59 -18.24 -19.95
N GLY A 73 -3.49 -18.95 -19.73
CA GLY A 73 -2.80 -18.99 -18.44
C GLY A 73 -2.35 -17.61 -17.97
N LEU A 74 -1.66 -16.85 -18.83
CA LEU A 74 -1.19 -15.51 -18.50
C LEU A 74 -2.35 -14.54 -18.26
N PHE A 75 -3.38 -14.59 -19.11
CA PHE A 75 -4.59 -13.79 -18.96
C PHE A 75 -5.29 -14.05 -17.62
N TYR A 76 -5.62 -15.31 -17.31
CA TYR A 76 -6.33 -15.65 -16.08
C TYR A 76 -5.52 -15.34 -14.82
N LEU A 77 -4.20 -15.56 -14.86
CA LEU A 77 -3.32 -15.20 -13.77
C LEU A 77 -3.37 -13.68 -13.48
N LEU A 78 -3.32 -12.85 -14.53
CA LEU A 78 -3.44 -11.40 -14.38
C LEU A 78 -4.81 -10.97 -13.84
N MET A 79 -5.89 -11.64 -14.24
CA MET A 79 -7.25 -11.37 -13.77
C MET A 79 -7.42 -11.74 -12.29
N ILE A 80 -6.89 -12.88 -11.85
CA ILE A 80 -6.91 -13.30 -10.44
C ILE A 80 -6.06 -12.35 -9.59
N ALA A 81 -4.90 -11.91 -10.11
CA ALA A 81 -4.04 -10.97 -9.40
C ALA A 81 -4.62 -9.54 -9.31
N ALA A 82 -5.50 -9.15 -10.25
CA ALA A 82 -6.03 -7.79 -10.38
C ALA A 82 -6.61 -7.19 -9.09
N PRO A 83 -7.57 -7.82 -8.39
CA PRO A 83 -8.15 -7.23 -7.18
C PRO A 83 -7.09 -6.97 -6.10
N PHE A 84 -6.10 -7.86 -5.96
CA PHE A 84 -5.02 -7.72 -4.98
C PHE A 84 -4.04 -6.61 -5.37
N CYS A 85 -3.57 -6.60 -6.63
CA CYS A 85 -2.66 -5.57 -7.13
C CYS A 85 -3.28 -4.18 -7.02
N ILE A 86 -4.54 -4.02 -7.45
CA ILE A 86 -5.24 -2.72 -7.39
C ILE A 86 -5.41 -2.27 -5.93
N ALA A 87 -5.82 -3.15 -5.02
CA ALA A 87 -5.97 -2.82 -3.60
C ALA A 87 -4.65 -2.40 -2.94
N ILE A 88 -3.57 -3.16 -3.19
CA ILE A 88 -2.25 -2.87 -2.62
C ILE A 88 -1.70 -1.55 -3.16
N PHE A 89 -1.73 -1.36 -4.49
CA PHE A 89 -1.14 -0.17 -5.09
C PHE A 89 -1.93 1.10 -4.81
N SER A 90 -3.27 1.03 -4.82
CA SER A 90 -4.10 2.17 -4.41
C SER A 90 -3.80 2.57 -2.98
N THR A 91 -3.75 1.61 -2.04
CA THR A 91 -3.45 1.87 -0.63
C THR A 91 -2.06 2.46 -0.43
N LYS A 92 -1.03 1.89 -1.10
CA LYS A 92 0.34 2.41 -1.05
C LYS A 92 0.40 3.85 -1.56
N TYR A 93 -0.22 4.14 -2.70
CA TYR A 93 -0.24 5.47 -3.29
C TYR A 93 -0.99 6.49 -2.42
N GLY A 94 -2.18 6.13 -1.94
CA GLY A 94 -2.98 6.97 -1.06
C GLY A 94 -2.24 7.30 0.24
N MET A 95 -1.56 6.30 0.83
CA MET A 95 -0.77 6.48 2.05
C MET A 95 0.42 7.41 1.82
N SER A 96 1.19 7.19 0.76
CA SER A 96 2.32 8.05 0.42
C SER A 96 1.90 9.50 0.22
N ARG A 97 0.75 9.75 -0.42
CA ARG A 97 0.25 11.11 -0.65
C ARG A 97 -0.15 11.84 0.63
N ILE A 98 -0.76 11.15 1.60
CA ILE A 98 -1.09 11.78 2.88
C ILE A 98 0.14 11.97 3.76
N ILE A 99 1.12 11.06 3.70
CA ILE A 99 2.41 11.22 4.37
C ILE A 99 3.11 12.45 3.80
N SER A 100 3.17 12.57 2.47
CA SER A 100 3.75 13.72 1.76
C SER A 100 3.17 15.05 2.24
N ARG A 101 1.83 15.18 2.25
CA ARG A 101 1.17 16.39 2.77
C ARG A 101 1.43 16.62 4.25
N LEU A 102 1.39 15.57 5.08
CA LEU A 102 1.64 15.71 6.51
C LEU A 102 3.07 16.18 6.82
N VAL A 103 4.05 15.62 6.11
CA VAL A 103 5.47 15.95 6.24
C VAL A 103 5.73 17.38 5.73
N GLN A 104 5.16 17.77 4.59
CA GLN A 104 5.35 19.10 4.01
C GLN A 104 4.63 20.20 4.82
N ASP A 105 3.36 19.99 5.16
CA ASP A 105 2.52 21.05 5.73
C ASP A 105 2.72 21.18 7.26
N HIS A 106 2.98 20.07 7.97
CA HIS A 106 2.87 20.03 9.43
C HIS A 106 3.85 19.09 10.15
N SER A 107 5.03 18.80 9.58
CA SER A 107 6.03 17.94 10.24
C SER A 107 6.40 18.44 11.65
N LYS A 108 6.84 19.69 11.78
CA LYS A 108 7.28 20.27 13.06
C LYS A 108 6.16 20.51 14.06
N THR A 109 4.94 20.74 13.59
CA THR A 109 3.81 21.16 14.44
C THR A 109 2.90 20.01 14.88
N ILE A 110 2.85 18.92 14.11
CA ILE A 110 1.94 17.79 14.36
C ILE A 110 2.71 16.47 14.45
N LEU A 111 3.56 16.19 13.47
CA LEU A 111 4.21 14.88 13.36
C LEU A 111 5.24 14.64 14.46
N ILE A 112 6.21 15.56 14.59
CA ILE A 112 7.29 15.44 15.59
C ILE A 112 6.73 15.42 17.02
N PRO A 113 5.85 16.35 17.44
CA PRO A 113 5.30 16.33 18.80
C PRO A 113 4.51 15.05 19.13
N PHE A 114 3.87 14.44 18.13
CA PHE A 114 3.14 13.19 18.34
C PHE A 114 4.09 11.99 18.48
N ILE A 115 5.14 11.93 17.65
CA ILE A 115 6.18 10.90 17.77
C ILE A 115 6.83 11.03 19.16
N ASP A 116 7.18 12.24 19.57
CA ASP A 116 7.78 12.52 20.88
C ASP A 116 6.91 12.03 22.02
N LYS A 117 5.63 12.41 22.05
CA LYS A 117 4.68 11.94 23.06
C LYS A 117 4.55 10.43 23.11
N ALA A 118 4.52 9.76 21.95
CA ALA A 118 4.33 8.32 21.89
C ALA A 118 5.58 7.56 22.32
N VAL A 119 6.77 8.03 21.93
CA VAL A 119 8.05 7.47 22.34
C VAL A 119 8.30 7.73 23.83
N GLU A 120 8.00 8.93 24.33
CA GLU A 120 8.10 9.27 25.75
C GLU A 120 7.18 8.39 26.61
N LYS A 121 5.93 8.19 26.17
CA LYS A 121 4.99 7.31 26.86
C LYS A 121 5.44 5.85 26.82
N PHE A 122 6.03 5.40 25.71
CA PHE A 122 6.63 4.08 25.60
C PHE A 122 7.79 3.91 26.59
N LYS A 123 8.71 4.88 26.65
CA LYS A 123 9.84 4.93 27.59
C LYS A 123 9.38 4.90 29.04
N ASN A 124 8.42 5.75 29.40
CA ASN A 124 7.93 5.89 30.78
C ASN A 124 7.20 4.64 31.27
N ASN A 125 6.50 3.94 30.36
CA ASN A 125 5.79 2.72 30.73
C ASN A 125 6.72 1.50 30.76
N GLN A 126 7.73 1.42 29.88
CA GLN A 126 8.54 0.21 29.68
C GLN A 126 9.94 0.53 29.13
N PRO A 127 10.99 0.66 29.98
CA PRO A 127 12.37 0.78 29.52
C PRO A 127 12.85 -0.58 29.00
N ILE A 128 12.63 -0.86 27.72
CA ILE A 128 13.17 -2.04 27.05
C ILE A 128 14.51 -1.67 26.44
N VAL A 129 15.58 -2.36 26.83
CA VAL A 129 16.86 -2.26 26.16
C VAL A 129 16.83 -3.16 24.92
N VAL A 130 16.89 -2.56 23.73
CA VAL A 130 16.89 -3.31 22.46
C VAL A 130 18.33 -3.70 22.12
N LYS A 131 18.64 -5.00 22.21
CA LYS A 131 19.98 -5.52 21.91
C LYS A 131 20.01 -6.44 20.69
N ASN A 132 18.89 -7.05 20.36
CA ASN A 132 18.76 -7.97 19.23
C ASN A 132 17.45 -7.75 18.44
N SER A 133 17.30 -8.48 17.34
CA SER A 133 16.13 -8.38 16.45
C SER A 133 14.82 -8.82 17.10
N ALA A 134 14.86 -9.74 18.07
CA ALA A 134 13.69 -10.17 18.83
C ALA A 134 13.21 -9.08 19.80
N ASP A 135 14.15 -8.44 20.50
CA ASP A 135 13.88 -7.30 21.38
C ASP A 135 13.27 -6.14 20.57
N TYR A 136 13.76 -5.90 19.36
CA TYR A 136 13.18 -4.91 18.47
C TYR A 136 11.78 -5.29 18.01
N ALA A 137 11.52 -6.54 17.61
CA ALA A 137 10.19 -6.98 17.22
C ALA A 137 9.18 -6.78 18.36
N LEU A 138 9.59 -7.06 19.60
CA LEU A 138 8.82 -6.82 20.81
C LEU A 138 8.56 -5.31 21.03
N ALA A 139 9.62 -4.49 20.97
CA ALA A 139 9.54 -3.04 21.13
C ALA A 139 8.64 -2.41 20.05
N LYS A 140 8.83 -2.78 18.78
CA LYS A 140 8.00 -2.38 17.65
C LYS A 140 6.53 -2.71 17.87
N THR A 141 6.23 -3.93 18.31
CA THR A 141 4.84 -4.35 18.57
C THR A 141 4.19 -3.52 19.68
N ARG A 142 4.94 -3.24 20.75
CA ARG A 142 4.47 -2.42 21.88
C ARG A 142 4.29 -0.95 21.49
N LEU A 143 5.22 -0.38 20.74
CA LEU A 143 5.12 0.98 20.21
C LEU A 143 3.94 1.12 19.24
N LEU A 144 3.69 0.12 18.39
CA LEU A 144 2.48 0.06 17.56
C LEU A 144 1.20 0.04 18.41
N ASN A 145 1.20 -0.65 19.54
CA ASN A 145 0.05 -0.66 20.45
C ASN A 145 -0.14 0.71 21.12
N GLU A 146 0.94 1.41 21.49
CA GLU A 146 0.84 2.77 22.01
C GLU A 146 0.26 3.74 20.98
N PHE A 147 0.70 3.67 19.72
CA PHE A 147 0.08 4.43 18.64
C PHE A 147 -1.41 4.10 18.51
N LYS A 148 -1.79 2.83 18.52
CA LYS A 148 -3.22 2.43 18.43
C LYS A 148 -4.05 2.96 19.60
N ASN A 149 -3.50 2.97 20.81
CA ASN A 149 -4.22 3.34 22.03
C ASN A 149 -4.25 4.85 22.30
N ASN A 150 -3.34 5.64 21.74
CA ASN A 150 -3.29 7.09 21.98
C ASN A 150 -4.44 7.83 21.28
N SER A 151 -5.49 8.27 21.97
CA SER A 151 -6.79 8.70 21.40
C SER A 151 -6.78 9.90 20.42
N GLU A 152 -5.65 10.58 20.23
CA GLU A 152 -5.56 11.89 19.56
C GLU A 152 -6.00 11.92 18.07
N ASN A 153 -5.71 10.94 17.21
CA ASN A 153 -6.23 10.94 15.82
C ASN A 153 -6.12 9.63 15.01
N LYS A 154 -7.21 9.15 14.39
CA LYS A 154 -7.22 7.92 13.54
C LYS A 154 -6.27 7.94 12.34
N ILE A 155 -6.13 9.07 11.62
CA ILE A 155 -5.28 9.11 10.40
C ILE A 155 -3.79 9.14 10.77
N LEU A 156 -3.44 9.88 11.82
CA LEU A 156 -2.07 9.99 12.31
C LEU A 156 -1.57 8.64 12.83
N LYS A 157 -2.41 7.91 13.58
CA LYS A 157 -2.14 6.53 13.97
C LYS A 157 -1.83 5.64 12.78
N ARG A 158 -2.64 5.75 11.72
CA ARG A 158 -2.50 4.92 10.53
C ARG A 158 -1.19 5.23 9.80
N ILE A 159 -0.84 6.50 9.67
CA ILE A 159 0.43 6.96 9.07
C ILE A 159 1.63 6.43 9.86
N LEU A 160 1.66 6.63 11.18
CA LEU A 160 2.79 6.23 12.01
C LEU A 160 2.90 4.71 12.14
N SER A 161 1.76 4.02 12.27
CA SER A 161 1.75 2.56 12.25
C SER A 161 2.22 2.02 10.90
N TYR A 162 1.86 2.67 9.80
CA TYR A 162 2.32 2.29 8.47
C TYR A 162 3.82 2.48 8.31
N ALA A 163 4.35 3.64 8.72
CA ALA A 163 5.79 3.93 8.66
C ALA A 163 6.59 3.01 9.59
N LEU A 164 6.18 2.85 10.85
CA LEU A 164 6.85 1.96 11.80
C LEU A 164 6.83 0.50 11.33
N ASN A 165 5.74 0.04 10.71
CA ASN A 165 5.70 -1.30 10.11
C ASN A 165 6.74 -1.48 8.99
N LYS A 166 7.10 -0.39 8.29
CA LYS A 166 8.10 -0.37 7.23
C LYS A 166 9.53 -0.20 7.70
N VAL A 167 9.75 0.27 8.94
CA VAL A 167 11.08 0.27 9.56
C VAL A 167 11.51 -1.16 9.83
N LYS A 168 12.74 -1.49 9.43
CA LYS A 168 13.36 -2.79 9.69
C LYS A 168 14.45 -2.68 10.77
N PHE A 169 14.87 -3.81 11.32
CA PHE A 169 15.90 -3.85 12.37
C PHE A 169 17.29 -3.43 11.88
N ASP A 170 17.65 -3.83 10.67
CA ASP A 170 18.90 -3.49 9.98
C ASP A 170 19.03 -2.00 9.66
N GLU A 171 17.91 -1.27 9.62
CA GLU A 171 17.89 0.19 9.46
C GLU A 171 18.17 0.92 10.79
N LEU A 172 18.20 0.21 11.92
CA LEU A 172 18.48 0.83 13.23
C LEU A 172 19.98 0.92 13.46
N ASN A 173 20.49 2.14 13.60
CA ASN A 173 21.88 2.37 13.96
C ASN A 173 22.12 2.12 15.47
N LEU A 174 22.01 0.86 15.89
CA LEU A 174 22.19 0.43 17.30
C LEU A 174 23.65 0.35 17.73
N GLY A 175 24.60 0.61 16.82
CA GLY A 175 26.05 0.55 17.10
C GLY A 175 26.61 1.81 17.74
N ASP A 176 25.82 2.86 17.90
CA ASP A 176 26.25 4.13 18.47
C ASP A 176 26.09 4.09 20.00
N GLU A 177 27.20 3.87 20.72
CA GLU A 177 27.21 3.58 22.17
C GLU A 177 26.60 4.68 23.06
N ASN A 178 26.41 5.89 22.53
CA ASN A 178 25.86 7.05 23.25
C ASN A 178 24.42 7.44 22.86
N THR A 179 23.77 6.70 21.95
CA THR A 179 22.44 7.08 21.44
C THR A 179 21.35 6.17 22.01
N ASN A 180 20.37 6.77 22.70
CA ASN A 180 19.27 6.01 23.28
C ASN A 180 18.33 5.46 22.18
N PHE A 181 17.76 4.27 22.40
CA PHE A 181 16.82 3.61 21.48
C PHE A 181 15.65 4.52 21.07
N ASP A 182 15.18 5.36 21.99
CA ASP A 182 14.13 6.34 21.76
C ASP A 182 14.47 7.33 20.63
N ASP A 183 15.70 7.84 20.65
CA ASP A 183 16.20 8.81 19.66
C ASP A 183 16.48 8.12 18.32
N ILE A 184 16.98 6.88 18.35
CA ILE A 184 17.19 6.06 17.16
C ILE A 184 15.85 5.81 16.47
N ILE A 185 14.83 5.38 17.20
CA ILE A 185 13.50 5.11 16.64
C ILE A 185 12.83 6.38 16.13
N LYS A 186 12.91 7.48 16.88
CA LYS A 186 12.37 8.77 16.46
C LYS A 186 12.98 9.20 15.12
N THR A 187 14.31 9.18 15.02
CA THR A 187 15.05 9.59 13.83
C THR A 187 14.72 8.69 12.65
N THR A 188 14.83 7.37 12.83
CA THR A 188 14.53 6.37 11.80
C THR A 188 13.08 6.48 11.31
N LEU A 189 12.13 6.72 12.22
CA LEU A 189 10.72 6.85 11.86
C LEU A 189 10.46 8.13 11.03
N ILE A 190 11.11 9.24 11.38
CA ILE A 190 11.01 10.50 10.62
C ILE A 190 11.63 10.33 9.22
N GLU A 191 12.81 9.74 9.14
CA GLU A 191 13.46 9.43 7.86
C GLU A 191 12.59 8.51 6.99
N LYS A 192 12.02 7.46 7.59
CA LYS A 192 11.11 6.56 6.87
C LYS A 192 9.85 7.27 6.39
N LEU A 193 9.32 8.24 7.15
CA LEU A 193 8.20 9.05 6.70
C LEU A 193 8.58 9.95 5.52
N HIS A 194 9.79 10.50 5.50
CA HIS A 194 10.31 11.25 4.36
C HIS A 194 10.51 10.35 3.13
N GLU A 195 11.04 9.14 3.27
CA GLU A 195 11.16 8.16 2.19
C GLU A 195 9.78 7.77 1.63
N LEU A 196 8.82 7.50 2.52
CA LEU A 196 7.45 7.13 2.14
C LEU A 196 6.64 8.33 1.61
N ALA A 197 7.11 9.56 1.79
CA ALA A 197 6.48 10.79 1.31
C ALA A 197 6.63 11.00 -0.20
N GLU A 198 7.35 10.14 -0.91
CA GLU A 198 7.46 10.18 -2.38
C GLU A 198 6.37 9.33 -3.05
N PRO A 199 5.28 9.95 -3.55
CA PRO A 199 4.18 9.22 -4.14
C PRO A 199 4.56 8.67 -5.52
N SER A 200 4.94 7.41 -5.58
CA SER A 200 5.14 6.68 -6.84
C SER A 200 3.97 5.73 -7.14
N ALA A 201 3.35 5.93 -8.31
CA ALA A 201 2.38 5.01 -8.91
C ALA A 201 3.02 4.12 -9.99
N MET A 202 4.35 4.09 -10.10
CA MET A 202 5.05 3.41 -11.20
C MET A 202 4.69 1.92 -11.29
N LEU A 203 4.76 1.19 -10.18
CA LEU A 203 4.42 -0.25 -10.15
C LEU A 203 2.95 -0.52 -10.53
N PHE A 204 2.05 0.41 -10.19
CA PHE A 204 0.65 0.33 -10.63
C PHE A 204 0.55 0.43 -12.14
N TYR A 205 1.20 1.44 -12.75
CA TYR A 205 1.18 1.60 -14.21
C TYR A 205 1.92 0.49 -14.95
N ILE A 206 2.95 -0.10 -14.37
CA ILE A 206 3.59 -1.32 -14.90
C ILE A 206 2.59 -2.47 -14.93
N TYR A 207 1.84 -2.68 -13.83
CA TYR A 207 0.80 -3.71 -13.80
C TYR A 207 -0.29 -3.47 -14.85
N ILE A 208 -0.75 -2.23 -15.01
CA ILE A 208 -1.69 -1.86 -16.09
C ILE A 208 -1.06 -2.15 -17.45
N GLY A 209 0.19 -1.75 -17.67
CA GLY A 209 0.93 -2.06 -18.89
C GLY A 209 0.98 -3.56 -19.20
N LEU A 210 1.20 -4.41 -18.18
CA LEU A 210 1.17 -5.86 -18.34
C LEU A 210 -0.20 -6.40 -18.76
N GLN A 211 -1.30 -5.83 -18.26
CA GLN A 211 -2.65 -6.18 -18.72
C GLN A 211 -2.83 -5.90 -20.22
N TRP A 212 -2.42 -4.72 -20.67
CA TRP A 212 -2.54 -4.32 -22.07
C TRP A 212 -1.59 -5.08 -23.00
N ILE A 213 -0.34 -5.30 -22.56
CA ILE A 213 0.62 -6.11 -23.29
C ILE A 213 0.10 -7.55 -23.42
N SER A 214 -0.50 -8.11 -22.37
CA SER A 214 -1.13 -9.43 -22.44
C SER A 214 -2.18 -9.50 -23.56
N LEU A 215 -3.06 -8.50 -23.69
CA LEU A 215 -4.06 -8.48 -24.77
C LEU A 215 -3.42 -8.42 -26.16
N ILE A 216 -2.40 -7.58 -26.33
CA ILE A 216 -1.67 -7.45 -27.58
C ILE A 216 -1.05 -8.80 -27.95
N LEU A 217 -0.37 -9.45 -26.99
CA LEU A 217 0.22 -10.77 -27.19
C LEU A 217 -0.83 -11.81 -27.57
N MET A 218 -1.96 -11.85 -26.86
CA MET A 218 -3.07 -12.77 -27.16
C MET A 218 -3.63 -12.58 -28.57
N TYR A 219 -3.75 -11.33 -29.02
CA TYR A 219 -4.27 -11.00 -30.34
C TYR A 219 -3.30 -11.38 -31.47
N PHE A 220 -2.01 -11.02 -31.34
CA PHE A 220 -1.04 -11.19 -32.43
C PHE A 220 -0.41 -12.58 -32.49
N LEU A 221 -0.12 -13.20 -31.35
CA LEU A 221 0.64 -14.44 -31.34
C LEU A 221 -0.25 -15.63 -31.67
N ASN A 222 -1.56 -15.55 -31.45
CA ASN A 222 -2.50 -16.64 -31.67
C ASN A 222 -2.08 -17.98 -31.00
N ILE A 223 -1.17 -17.92 -30.01
CA ILE A 223 -0.70 -19.01 -29.14
C ILE A 223 -1.71 -19.23 -28.01
#